data_AF-A0A231UUQ5-F1
#
_entry.id   AF-A0A231UUQ5-F1
#
_cell.length_a   1.000
_cell.length_b   1.000
_cell.length_c   1.000
_cell.angle_alpha   90.00
_cell.angle_beta   90.00
_cell.angle_gamma   90.00
#
_symmetry.space_group_name_H-M   'P 1'
#
loop_
_entity.id
_entity.type
_entity.pdbx_description
1 polymer ?
#
loop_
_entity_poly.entity_id
_entity_poly.type
_entity_poly.pdbx_seq_one_letter_code
_entity_poly.pdbx_strand_id
1 'polypeptide(L)'
;MADQTAKDGKHRRRNTDRIAGAKNPTGADIVNGDDILRFLNVTNWGEFWWVIVGLTGQLMFTGRFLVQWLASERVHKSVVPVAFWWFSIGGGVMLLLYSIWRKDPVFILGQSLGVFIYSRNLWLIRQEKRGMR
;
A
#
# COMPACT_ATOMS: atom_id res chain seq x y z
N MET A 1 -57.27 31.46 4.74
CA MET A 1 -56.67 31.11 3.44
C MET A 1 -55.42 31.96 3.14
N ALA A 2 -54.55 32.22 4.13
CA ALA A 2 -53.39 33.12 4.01
C ALA A 2 -52.07 32.55 4.60
N ASP A 3 -52.07 31.31 5.12
CA ASP A 3 -50.93 30.73 5.84
C ASP A 3 -50.04 29.82 4.95
N GLN A 4 -50.56 29.28 3.85
CA GLN A 4 -49.78 28.46 2.92
C GLN A 4 -48.69 29.27 2.20
N THR A 5 -49.00 30.51 1.82
CA THR A 5 -48.12 31.36 1.00
C THR A 5 -46.86 31.83 1.75
N ALA A 6 -46.94 31.94 3.08
CA ALA A 6 -45.80 32.37 3.92
C ALA A 6 -44.81 31.23 4.20
N LYS A 7 -45.28 29.98 4.33
CA LYS A 7 -44.41 28.80 4.51
C LYS A 7 -43.61 28.49 3.24
N ASP A 8 -44.20 28.68 2.07
CA ASP A 8 -43.57 28.37 0.79
C ASP A 8 -42.40 29.33 0.48
N GLY A 9 -42.56 30.63 0.79
CA GLY A 9 -41.48 31.61 0.69
C GLY A 9 -40.28 31.33 1.59
N LYS A 10 -40.51 30.78 2.79
CA LYS A 10 -39.44 30.41 3.74
C LYS A 10 -38.70 29.14 3.32
N HIS A 11 -39.37 28.22 2.63
CA HIS A 11 -38.75 27.01 2.11
C HIS A 11 -37.91 27.30 0.86
N ARG A 12 -38.36 28.22 -0.01
CA ARG A 12 -37.60 28.70 -1.17
C ARG A 12 -36.31 29.43 -0.76
N ARG A 13 -36.37 30.34 0.22
CA ARG A 13 -35.18 31.07 0.71
C ARG A 13 -34.12 30.14 1.29
N ARG A 14 -34.54 29.12 2.06
CA ARG A 14 -33.63 28.13 2.63
C ARG A 14 -32.90 27.29 1.58
N ASN A 15 -33.49 27.14 0.39
CA ASN A 15 -32.88 26.38 -0.70
C ASN A 15 -31.95 27.26 -1.54
N THR A 16 -32.29 28.54 -1.78
CA THR A 16 -31.40 29.49 -2.47
C THR A 16 -30.12 29.77 -1.67
N ASP A 17 -30.20 29.84 -0.34
CA ASP A 17 -29.02 30.05 0.51
C ASP A 17 -28.08 28.84 0.53
N ARG A 18 -28.60 27.62 0.31
CA ARG A 18 -27.79 26.40 0.20
C ARG A 18 -27.01 26.31 -1.10
N ILE A 19 -27.53 26.88 -2.19
CA ILE A 19 -26.87 26.88 -3.50
C ILE A 19 -25.81 28.00 -3.55
N ALA A 20 -26.01 29.11 -2.83
CA ALA A 20 -25.06 30.22 -2.73
C ALA A 20 -23.84 29.93 -1.81
N GLY A 21 -23.90 28.87 -1.00
CA GLY A 21 -22.83 28.45 -0.09
C GLY A 21 -21.87 27.39 -0.64
N ALA A 22 -22.06 26.94 -1.88
CA ALA A 22 -21.11 26.05 -2.55
C ALA A 22 -19.88 26.86 -2.97
N LYS A 23 -18.94 27.04 -2.03
CA LYS A 23 -17.60 27.55 -2.29
C LYS A 23 -17.03 26.75 -3.47
N ASN A 24 -16.86 27.42 -4.61
CA ASN A 24 -16.23 26.83 -5.79
C ASN A 24 -14.81 26.41 -5.34
N PRO A 25 -14.42 25.12 -5.41
CA PRO A 25 -13.08 24.73 -5.01
C PRO A 25 -12.12 25.44 -5.96
N THR A 26 -11.40 26.42 -5.42
CA THR A 26 -10.37 27.15 -6.13
C THR A 26 -9.33 26.14 -6.61
N GLY A 27 -8.69 26.36 -7.76
CA GLY A 27 -7.64 25.46 -8.27
C GLY A 27 -6.40 25.31 -7.36
N ALA A 28 -6.39 25.91 -6.16
CA ALA A 28 -5.46 25.64 -5.08
C ALA A 28 -5.89 24.44 -4.20
N ASP A 29 -7.13 23.98 -4.35
CA ASP A 29 -7.77 22.90 -3.60
C ASP A 29 -7.61 21.53 -4.28
N ILE A 30 -6.85 21.48 -5.38
CA ILE A 30 -6.69 20.27 -6.21
C ILE A 30 -5.58 19.34 -5.72
N VAL A 31 -4.68 19.82 -4.85
CA VAL A 31 -3.67 19.01 -4.15
C VAL A 31 -3.31 19.67 -2.82
N ASN A 32 -4.22 19.72 -1.84
CA ASN A 32 -3.79 19.95 -0.46
C ASN A 32 -3.33 18.60 0.12
N GLY A 33 -2.23 18.59 0.89
CA GLY A 33 -1.73 17.35 1.51
C GLY A 33 -2.80 16.64 2.36
N ASP A 34 -3.77 17.41 2.84
CA ASP A 34 -4.95 16.99 3.60
C ASP A 34 -5.89 16.09 2.78
N ASP A 35 -5.96 16.29 1.46
CA ASP A 35 -6.79 15.48 0.55
C ASP A 35 -6.16 14.12 0.29
N ILE A 36 -4.82 14.07 0.22
CA ILE A 36 -4.07 12.80 0.12
C ILE A 36 -4.24 11.99 1.40
N LEU A 37 -4.20 12.63 2.57
CA LEU A 37 -4.40 11.97 3.86
C LEU A 37 -5.84 11.48 4.04
N ARG A 38 -6.83 12.25 3.57
CA ARG A 38 -8.25 11.83 3.56
C ARG A 38 -8.51 10.70 2.56
N PHE A 39 -7.93 10.75 1.37
CA PHE A 39 -8.03 9.67 0.37
C PHE A 39 -7.39 8.37 0.85
N LEU A 40 -6.25 8.47 1.56
CA LEU A 40 -5.59 7.33 2.18
C LEU A 40 -6.22 6.90 3.52
N ASN A 41 -7.27 7.60 3.98
CA ASN A 41 -7.93 7.40 5.28
C ASN A 41 -6.92 7.31 6.45
N VAL A 42 -5.92 8.18 6.40
CA VAL A 42 -4.83 8.26 7.36
C VAL A 42 -5.10 9.44 8.28
N THR A 43 -5.34 9.15 9.54
CA THR A 43 -5.75 10.18 10.53
C THR A 43 -4.54 10.85 11.18
N ASN A 44 -3.36 10.22 11.11
CA ASN A 44 -2.14 10.61 11.81
C ASN A 44 -0.89 10.51 10.91
N TRP A 45 0.07 11.42 11.07
CA TRP A 45 1.35 11.37 10.35
C TRP A 45 2.14 10.06 10.59
N GLY A 46 1.91 9.41 11.73
CA GLY A 46 2.47 8.08 12.01
C GLY A 46 1.90 6.98 11.11
N GLU A 47 0.57 6.96 10.89
CA GLU A 47 -0.08 6.01 9.99
C GLU A 47 0.41 6.17 8.54
N PHE A 48 0.69 7.41 8.10
CA PHE A 48 1.25 7.69 6.78
C PHE A 48 2.61 6.99 6.57
N TRP A 49 3.52 7.13 7.55
CA TRP A 49 4.83 6.46 7.49
C TRP A 49 4.71 4.94 7.45
N TRP A 50 3.78 4.36 8.21
CA TRP A 50 3.52 2.93 8.18
C TRP A 50 2.94 2.47 6.83
N VAL A 51 2.05 3.25 6.22
CA VAL A 51 1.54 2.98 4.86
C VAL A 51 2.68 3.02 3.85
N ILE A 52 3.61 3.97 3.93
CA ILE A 52 4.80 4.02 3.05
C ILE A 52 5.67 2.78 3.24
N VAL A 53 5.89 2.33 4.48
CA VAL A 53 6.66 1.11 4.75
C VAL A 53 5.97 -0.11 4.14
N GLY A 54 4.64 -0.24 4.31
CA GLY A 54 3.85 -1.29 3.69
C GLY A 54 3.90 -1.24 2.16
N LEU A 55 3.78 -0.05 1.57
CA LEU A 55 3.86 0.16 0.12
C LEU A 55 5.26 -0.17 -0.42
N THR A 56 6.31 0.22 0.30
CA THR A 56 7.69 -0.10 -0.07
C THR A 56 7.94 -1.59 0.03
N GLY A 57 7.46 -2.25 1.10
CA GLY A 57 7.50 -3.71 1.23
C GLY A 57 6.75 -4.42 0.10
N GLN A 58 5.58 -3.90 -0.29
CA GLN A 58 4.80 -4.40 -1.42
C GLN A 58 5.52 -4.22 -2.76
N LEU A 59 6.17 -3.06 -2.99
CA LEU A 59 6.98 -2.80 -4.17
C LEU A 59 8.22 -3.69 -4.24
N MET A 60 8.86 -3.97 -3.11
CA MET A 60 9.93 -4.97 -3.05
C MET A 60 9.40 -6.38 -3.32
N PHE A 61 8.16 -6.67 -2.94
CA PHE A 61 7.51 -7.95 -3.21
C PHE A 61 7.21 -8.14 -4.70
N THR A 62 6.64 -7.13 -5.36
CA THR A 62 6.41 -7.15 -6.82
C THR A 62 7.70 -7.07 -7.61
N GLY A 63 8.72 -6.37 -7.09
CA GLY A 63 10.06 -6.30 -7.66
C GLY A 63 10.72 -7.67 -7.88
N ARG A 64 10.26 -8.72 -7.20
CA ARG A 64 10.76 -10.09 -7.39
C ARG A 64 10.42 -10.67 -8.75
N PHE A 65 9.24 -10.36 -9.27
CA PHE A 65 8.86 -10.75 -10.62
C PHE A 65 9.69 -9.98 -11.66
N LEU A 66 9.98 -8.70 -11.39
CA LEU A 66 10.90 -7.90 -12.19
C LEU A 66 12.33 -8.48 -12.19
N VAL A 67 12.86 -8.85 -11.03
CA VAL A 67 14.19 -9.46 -10.91
C VAL A 67 14.23 -10.83 -11.59
N GLN A 68 13.18 -11.63 -11.45
CA GLN A 68 13.06 -12.92 -12.12
C GLN A 68 12.97 -12.74 -13.64
N TRP A 69 12.18 -11.79 -14.13
CA TRP A 69 12.10 -11.47 -15.55
C TRP A 69 13.45 -11.02 -16.09
N LEU A 70 14.11 -10.05 -15.45
CA LEU A 70 15.40 -9.53 -15.89
C LEU A 70 16.49 -10.61 -15.90
N ALA A 71 16.48 -11.52 -14.92
CA ALA A 71 17.39 -12.66 -14.88
C ALA A 71 17.08 -13.71 -15.94
N SER A 72 15.80 -13.99 -16.17
CA SER A 72 15.35 -14.92 -17.22
C SER A 72 15.69 -14.39 -18.61
N GLU A 73 15.53 -13.09 -18.83
CA GLU A 73 15.87 -12.42 -20.08
C GLU A 73 17.38 -12.50 -20.36
N ARG A 74 18.20 -12.26 -19.33
CA ARG A 74 19.65 -12.30 -19.44
C ARG A 74 20.22 -13.70 -19.75
N VAL A 75 19.53 -14.77 -19.35
CA VAL A 75 20.03 -16.16 -19.46
C VAL A 75 19.21 -16.99 -20.46
N HIS A 76 18.11 -16.45 -20.99
CA HIS A 76 17.12 -17.15 -21.84
C HIS A 76 16.68 -18.51 -21.29
N LYS A 77 16.64 -18.63 -19.96
CA LYS A 77 16.21 -19.82 -19.24
C LYS A 77 15.42 -19.40 -18.02
N SER A 78 14.40 -20.18 -17.65
CA SER A 78 13.65 -19.97 -16.41
C SER A 78 14.53 -20.33 -15.21
N VAL A 79 15.34 -19.38 -14.76
CA VAL A 79 16.23 -19.53 -13.60
C VAL A 79 15.82 -18.55 -12.50
N VAL A 80 15.79 -19.04 -11.25
CA VAL A 80 15.51 -18.22 -10.08
C VAL A 80 16.84 -17.67 -9.52
N PRO A 81 17.16 -16.38 -9.72
CA PRO A 81 18.44 -15.83 -9.28
C PRO A 81 18.52 -15.77 -7.75
N VAL A 82 19.74 -15.84 -7.19
CA VAL A 82 19.95 -15.69 -5.73
C VAL A 82 19.39 -14.35 -5.20
N ALA A 83 19.43 -13.30 -6.03
CA ALA A 83 18.85 -12.00 -5.72
C ALA A 83 17.34 -12.06 -5.45
N PHE A 84 16.59 -12.95 -6.11
CA PHE A 84 15.17 -13.17 -5.86
C PHE A 84 14.92 -13.53 -4.39
N TRP A 85 15.73 -14.45 -3.84
CA TRP A 85 15.60 -14.89 -2.45
C TRP A 85 15.91 -13.78 -1.45
N TRP A 86 16.88 -12.91 -1.76
CA TRP A 86 17.19 -11.75 -0.91
C TRP A 86 16.09 -10.69 -0.92
N PHE A 87 15.52 -10.37 -2.09
CA PHE A 87 14.33 -9.49 -2.17
C PHE A 87 13.11 -10.13 -1.48
N SER A 88 13.02 -11.45 -1.52
CA SER A 88 12.00 -12.25 -0.82
C SER A 88 12.06 -12.11 0.69
N ILE A 89 13.26 -12.25 1.26
CA ILE A 89 13.49 -12.06 2.69
C ILE A 89 13.31 -10.58 3.07
N GLY A 90 13.94 -9.65 2.33
CA GLY A 90 13.89 -8.22 2.65
C GLY A 90 12.47 -7.65 2.64
N GLY A 91 11.72 -7.89 1.56
CA GLY A 91 10.33 -7.43 1.48
C GLY A 91 9.41 -8.16 2.45
N GLY A 92 9.63 -9.46 2.69
CA GLY A 92 8.87 -10.24 3.67
C GLY A 92 9.07 -9.76 5.11
N VAL A 93 10.31 -9.41 5.49
CA VAL A 93 10.63 -8.85 6.81
C VAL A 93 10.03 -7.44 6.98
N MET A 94 10.14 -6.57 5.97
CA MET A 94 9.51 -5.25 6.02
C MET A 94 7.99 -5.34 6.21
N LEU A 95 7.35 -6.23 5.45
CA LEU A 95 5.92 -6.48 5.56
C LEU A 95 5.53 -7.13 6.89
N LEU A 96 6.35 -8.04 7.42
CA LEU A 96 6.14 -8.64 8.73
C LEU A 96 6.19 -7.60 9.84
N LEU A 97 7.17 -6.67 9.81
CA LEU A 97 7.25 -5.56 10.76
C LEU A 97 6.01 -4.65 10.68
N TYR A 98 5.58 -4.31 9.46
CA TYR A 98 4.35 -3.53 9.24
C TYR A 98 3.10 -4.24 9.79
N SER A 99 2.97 -5.55 9.57
CA SER A 99 1.80 -6.31 10.02
C SER A 99 1.78 -6.56 11.52
N ILE A 100 2.94 -6.69 12.16
CA ILE A 100 3.04 -6.69 13.63
C ILE A 100 2.52 -5.37 14.19
N TRP A 101 2.89 -4.25 13.59
CA TRP A 101 2.37 -2.94 13.99
C TRP A 101 0.86 -2.82 13.78
N ARG A 102 0.35 -3.28 12.63
CA ARG A 102 -1.10 -3.29 12.33
C ARG A 102 -1.89 -4.35 13.09
N LYS A 103 -1.20 -5.22 13.84
CA LYS A 103 -1.76 -6.39 14.55
C LYS A 103 -2.61 -7.27 13.64
N ASP A 104 -2.16 -7.49 12.41
CA ASP A 104 -2.84 -8.36 11.45
C ASP A 104 -2.25 -9.78 11.51
N PRO A 105 -2.88 -10.72 12.25
CA PRO A 105 -2.32 -12.05 12.46
C PRO A 105 -2.20 -12.86 11.17
N VAL A 106 -3.11 -12.66 10.21
CA VAL A 106 -3.11 -13.41 8.94
C VAL A 106 -1.88 -13.04 8.12
N PHE A 107 -1.58 -11.75 8.05
CA PHE A 107 -0.44 -11.25 7.30
C PHE A 107 0.89 -11.60 7.99
N ILE A 108 0.94 -11.58 9.33
CA ILE A 108 2.12 -12.01 10.10
C ILE A 108 2.40 -13.49 9.85
N LEU A 109 1.39 -14.36 9.89
CA LEU A 109 1.54 -15.79 9.62
C LEU A 109 1.99 -16.03 8.17
N GLY A 110 1.40 -15.33 7.21
CA GLY A 110 1.80 -15.44 5.80
C GLY A 110 3.25 -15.02 5.56
N GLN A 111 3.66 -13.87 6.09
CA GLN A 111 5.02 -13.35 5.88
C GLN A 111 6.09 -14.10 6.67
N SER A 112 5.78 -14.55 7.89
CA SER A 112 6.72 -15.36 8.69
C SER A 112 7.03 -16.69 8.00
N LEU A 113 6.00 -17.40 7.53
CA LEU A 113 6.16 -18.62 6.75
C LEU A 113 6.90 -18.37 5.44
N GLY A 114 6.58 -17.28 4.75
CA GLY A 114 7.29 -16.84 3.53
C GLY A 114 8.79 -16.66 3.78
N VAL A 115 9.17 -15.82 4.75
CA VAL A 115 10.57 -15.55 5.11
C VAL A 115 11.29 -16.84 5.53
N PHE A 116 10.64 -17.72 6.27
CA PHE A 116 11.21 -19.02 6.64
C PHE A 116 11.51 -19.90 5.42
N ILE A 117 10.55 -20.06 4.51
CA ILE A 117 10.72 -20.84 3.28
C ILE A 117 11.84 -20.25 2.41
N TYR A 118 11.87 -18.92 2.26
CA TYR A 118 12.90 -18.24 1.47
C TYR A 118 14.30 -18.42 2.06
N SER A 119 14.42 -18.34 3.39
CA SER A 119 15.68 -18.56 4.10
C SER A 119 16.18 -20.00 3.95
N ARG A 120 15.27 -20.98 4.06
CA ARG A 120 15.58 -22.40 3.83
C ARG A 120 16.03 -22.66 2.39
N ASN A 121 15.36 -22.08 1.40
CA ASN A 121 15.74 -22.25 -0.01
C ASN A 121 17.11 -21.63 -0.31
N LEU A 122 17.42 -20.47 0.27
CA LEU A 122 18.74 -19.86 0.14
C LEU A 122 19.84 -20.74 0.76
N TRP A 123 19.56 -21.35 1.91
CA TRP A 123 20.49 -22.28 2.56
C TRP A 123 20.75 -23.52 1.71
N LEU A 124 19.72 -24.10 1.11
CA LEU A 124 19.84 -25.27 0.22
C LEU A 124 20.72 -24.98 -1.00
N ILE A 125 20.50 -23.83 -1.66
CA ILE A 125 21.33 -23.38 -2.79
C ILE A 125 22.79 -23.17 -2.37
N ARG A 126 23.02 -22.64 -1.16
CA ARG A 126 24.38 -22.41 -0.64
C ARG A 126 25.09 -23.73 -0.29
N GLN A 127 24.35 -24.74 0.15
CA GLN A 127 24.87 -26.08 0.42
C GLN A 127 25.22 -26.82 -0.88
N GLU A 128 24.36 -26.78 -1.89
CA GLU A 128 24.62 -27.38 -3.21
C GLU A 128 25.90 -26.80 -3.84
N LYS A 129 26.11 -25.48 -3.75
CA LYS A 129 27.35 -24.83 -4.20
C LYS A 129 28.59 -25.20 -3.38
N ARG A 130 28.43 -25.67 -2.14
CA ARG A 130 29.55 -26.11 -1.27
C ARG A 130 29.90 -27.59 -1.47
N GLY A 131 28.92 -28.43 -1.81
CA GLY A 131 29.13 -29.86 -2.09
C GLY A 131 29.70 -30.15 -3.49
N MET A 132 29.71 -29.17 -4.40
CA MET A 132 30.40 -29.25 -5.70
C MET A 132 31.86 -28.71 -5.67
N ARG A 133 32.49 -28.67 -4.48
CA ARG A 133 33.93 -28.40 -4.32
C ARG A 133 34.59 -29.63 -3.73
#